data_AF-A0A7Y4QW97-F1
#
_entry.id   AF-A0A7Y4QW97-F1
#
_cell.length_a   1.000
_cell.length_b   1.000
_cell.length_c   1.000
_cell.angle_alpha   90.00
_cell.angle_beta   90.00
_cell.angle_gamma   90.00
#
_symmetry.space_group_name_H-M   'P 1'
#
loop_
_entity.id
_entity.type
_entity.pdbx_description
1 polymer ?
#
loop_
_entity_poly.entity_id
_entity_poly.type
_entity_poly.pdbx_seq_one_letter_code
_entity_poly.pdbx_strand_id
1 'polypeptide(L)' 'PRTMLFTGLTRDGVFEVKNGKITRPVKNFRFNESPMNIFKNIIELGASEKAVGSETDDYPIFVPAIKAANFNFSSLSDAI' A
#
# COMPACT_ATOMS: atom_id res chain seq x y z
N PRO A 1 16.25 10.73 15.23
CA PRO A 1 14.89 10.14 15.17
C PRO A 1 14.93 8.73 14.57
N ARG A 2 14.35 7.73 15.26
CA ARG A 2 14.23 6.36 14.72
C ARG A 2 12.99 6.32 13.82
N THR A 3 13.19 6.27 12.51
CA THR A 3 12.08 6.14 11.55
C THR A 3 11.46 4.76 11.71
N MET A 4 10.15 4.70 11.98
CA MET A 4 9.40 3.45 11.94
C MET A 4 9.28 3.04 10.47
N LEU A 5 9.93 1.94 10.09
CA LEU A 5 10.00 1.47 8.71
C LEU A 5 9.16 0.20 8.56
N PHE A 6 8.34 0.20 7.52
CA PHE A 6 7.56 -0.95 7.09
C PHE A 6 8.13 -1.46 5.77
N THR A 7 8.44 -2.74 5.74
CA THR A 7 8.97 -3.40 4.56
C THR A 7 7.97 -4.41 4.03
N GLY A 8 7.81 -4.47 2.72
CA GLY A 8 6.89 -5.42 2.11
C GLY A 8 7.09 -5.61 0.63
N LEU A 9 6.24 -6.47 0.08
CA LEU A 9 6.19 -6.88 -1.31
C LEU A 9 4.75 -6.82 -1.78
N THR A 10 4.53 -6.37 -3.00
CA THR A 10 3.19 -6.23 -3.58
C THR A 10 2.66 -7.53 -4.20
N ARG A 11 2.73 -8.66 -3.47
CA ARG A 11 2.55 -10.03 -4.01
C ARG A 11 1.20 -10.27 -4.69
N ASP A 12 0.13 -9.64 -4.21
CA ASP A 12 -1.23 -9.87 -4.70
C ASP A 12 -1.60 -9.00 -5.91
N GLY A 13 -0.59 -8.40 -6.55
CA GLY A 13 -0.72 -7.65 -7.78
C GLY A 13 -0.70 -6.13 -7.57
N VAL A 14 -0.05 -5.44 -8.52
CA VAL A 14 -0.05 -3.98 -8.62
C VAL A 14 -0.58 -3.61 -9.98
N PHE A 15 -1.42 -2.59 -10.02
CA PHE A 15 -2.11 -2.16 -11.24
C PHE A 15 -1.82 -0.70 -11.53
N GLU A 16 -1.52 -0.41 -12.79
CA GLU A 16 -1.38 0.96 -13.26
C GLU A 16 -2.77 1.61 -13.37
N VAL A 17 -2.94 2.81 -12.82
CA VAL A 17 -4.15 3.61 -12.94
C VAL A 17 -3.84 4.87 -13.76
N LYS A 18 -4.56 5.07 -14.86
CA LYS A 18 -4.49 6.29 -15.69
C LYS A 18 -5.89 6.86 -15.88
N ASN A 19 -6.05 8.17 -15.66
CA ASN A 19 -7.33 8.88 -15.81
C ASN A 19 -8.49 8.19 -15.06
N GLY A 20 -8.22 7.72 -13.83
CA GLY A 20 -9.21 7.04 -12.99
C GLY A 20 -9.57 5.62 -13.41
N LYS A 21 -8.85 5.01 -14.37
CA LYS A 21 -9.09 3.65 -14.84
C LYS A 21 -7.85 2.77 -14.68
N ILE A 22 -8.06 1.52 -14.27
CA ILE A 22 -7.02 0.48 -14.30
C ILE A 22 -6.70 0.17 -15.76
N THR A 23 -5.43 0.26 -16.14
CA THR A 23 -4.99 0.03 -17.53
C THR A 23 -4.34 -1.34 -17.73
N ARG A 24 -3.49 -1.78 -16.79
CA ARG A 24 -2.76 -3.04 -16.87
C ARG A 24 -2.15 -3.44 -15.52
N PRO A 25 -1.88 -4.74 -15.27
CA PRO A 25 -0.99 -5.15 -14.20
C PRO A 25 0.45 -4.68 -14.48
N VAL A 26 1.22 -4.45 -13.43
CA VAL A 26 2.66 -4.14 -13.50
C VAL A 26 3.46 -5.14 -12.66
N LYS A 27 4.79 -5.11 -12.81
CA LYS A 27 5.68 -5.96 -12.01
C LYS A 27 5.51 -5.66 -10.52
N ASN A 28 5.79 -6.67 -9.69
CA ASN A 28 5.80 -6.50 -8.25
C ASN A 28 6.97 -5.59 -7.82
N PHE A 29 6.75 -4.87 -6.72
CA PHE A 29 7.74 -3.98 -6.14
C PHE A 29 8.05 -4.40 -4.70
N ARG A 30 9.29 -4.11 -4.29
CA ARG A 30 9.65 -4.00 -2.88
C ARG A 30 9.41 -2.58 -2.42
N PHE A 31 9.06 -2.42 -1.15
CA PHE A 31 9.05 -1.13 -0.50
C PHE A 31 9.70 -1.22 0.88
N ASN A 32 10.29 -0.11 1.28
CA ASN A 32 10.76 0.16 2.62
C ASN A 32 10.36 1.59 2.93
N GLU A 33 9.18 1.76 3.53
CA GLU A 33 8.50 3.04 3.66
C GLU A 33 8.06 3.27 5.10
N SER A 34 8.10 4.53 5.54
CA SER A 34 7.54 4.90 6.83
C SER A 34 6.05 5.21 6.70
N PRO A 35 5.18 4.64 7.55
CA PRO A 35 3.77 5.05 7.61
C PRO A 35 3.59 6.56 7.81
N MET A 36 4.54 7.20 8.50
CA MET A 36 4.53 8.66 8.69
C MET A 36 4.65 9.42 7.38
N ASN A 37 5.41 8.92 6.41
CA ASN A 37 5.50 9.52 5.08
C ASN A 37 4.19 9.35 4.31
N ILE A 38 3.55 8.18 4.44
CA ILE A 38 2.25 7.92 3.81
C ILE A 38 1.21 8.90 4.37
N PHE A 39 1.10 8.98 5.70
CA PHE A 39 0.13 9.86 6.38
C PHE A 39 0.34 11.34 6.06
N LYS A 40 1.60 11.77 5.94
CA LYS A 40 1.94 13.15 5.54
C LYS A 40 1.48 13.49 4.12
N ASN A 41 1.39 12.50 3.23
CA ASN A 41 1.13 12.70 1.80
C ASN A 41 -0.25 12.16 1.36
N ILE A 42 -1.20 11.99 2.28
CA ILE A 42 -2.57 11.58 1.92
C ILE A 42 -3.22 12.64 1.02
N ILE A 43 -3.75 12.18 -0.11
CA ILE A 43 -4.56 12.98 -1.04
C ILE A 43 -6.04 12.77 -0.73
N GLU A 44 -6.45 11.52 -0.51
CA GLU A 44 -7.85 11.14 -0.37
C GLU A 44 -7.99 9.84 0.44
N LEU A 45 -9.12 9.71 1.14
CA LEU A 45 -9.52 8.51 1.87
C LEU A 45 -10.86 8.02 1.33
N GLY A 46 -10.95 6.72 1.06
CA GLY A 46 -12.21 6.07 0.70
C GLY A 46 -13.13 5.88 1.92
N ALA A 47 -14.28 5.25 1.69
CA ALA A 47 -15.10 4.75 2.79
C ALA A 47 -14.34 3.66 3.56
N SER A 48 -14.55 3.61 4.89
CA SER A 48 -13.97 2.53 5.71
C SER A 48 -14.65 1.21 5.37
N GLU A 49 -13.85 0.21 5.03
CA GLU A 49 -14.31 -1.13 4.69
C GLU A 49 -13.68 -2.17 5.63
N LYS A 50 -14.33 -3.33 5.73
CA LYS A 50 -13.85 -4.43 6.57
C LYS A 50 -12.55 -4.99 5.99
N ALA A 51 -11.49 -5.05 6.80
CA ALA A 51 -10.21 -5.63 6.45
C ALA A 51 -9.74 -6.64 7.53
N VAL A 52 -8.78 -7.47 7.15
CA VAL A 52 -8.10 -8.41 8.06
C VAL A 52 -7.11 -7.62 8.91
N GLY A 53 -7.25 -7.66 10.24
CA GLY A 53 -6.51 -6.79 11.14
C GLY A 53 -5.13 -7.29 11.56
N SER A 54 -4.89 -8.59 11.44
CA SER A 54 -3.63 -9.25 11.80
C SER A 54 -3.50 -10.55 11.01
N GLU A 55 -2.26 -11.02 10.82
CA GLU A 55 -1.99 -12.35 10.26
C GLU A 55 -2.46 -13.49 11.20
N THR A 56 -2.76 -13.17 12.47
CA THR A 56 -3.07 -14.17 13.51
C THR A 56 -4.39 -13.94 14.26
N ASP A 57 -5.08 -12.82 14.06
CA ASP A 57 -6.33 -12.52 14.77
C ASP A 57 -7.54 -12.44 13.82
N ASP A 58 -8.62 -13.09 14.23
CA ASP A 58 -9.91 -13.13 13.53
C ASP A 58 -10.77 -11.86 13.75
N TYR A 59 -10.28 -10.87 14.49
CA TYR A 59 -11.03 -9.64 14.71
C TYR A 59 -10.97 -8.74 13.48
N PRO A 60 -12.11 -8.45 12.83
CA PRO A 60 -12.12 -7.57 11.69
C PRO A 60 -11.83 -6.13 12.12
N ILE A 61 -10.98 -5.45 11.36
CA ILE A 61 -10.80 -4.00 11.48
C ILE A 61 -11.52 -3.30 10.34
N PHE A 62 -11.84 -2.02 10.53
CA PHE A 62 -12.39 -1.19 9.47
C PHE A 62 -11.38 -0.11 9.12
N VAL A 63 -10.91 -0.10 7.88
CA VAL A 63 -9.91 0.86 7.40
C VAL A 63 -10.30 1.36 6.01
N PRO A 64 -10.06 2.65 5.70
CA PRO A 64 -10.33 3.18 4.37
C PRO A 64 -9.20 2.82 3.40
N ALA A 65 -9.54 2.76 2.11
CA ALA A 65 -8.53 2.83 1.05
C ALA A 65 -7.82 4.19 1.11
N ILE A 66 -6.48 4.19 1.02
CA ILE A 66 -5.67 5.41 1.07
C ILE A 66 -5.11 5.70 -0.32
N LYS A 67 -5.33 6.93 -0.80
CA LYS A 67 -4.60 7.48 -1.93
C LYS A 67 -3.58 8.47 -1.39
N ALA A 68 -2.30 8.17 -1.55
CA ALA A 68 -1.20 9.02 -1.10
C ALA A 68 -0.24 9.35 -2.25
N ALA A 69 0.36 10.53 -2.21
CA ALA A 69 1.47 10.90 -3.08
C ALA A 69 2.79 10.32 -2.54
N ASN A 70 3.79 10.22 -3.41
CA ASN A 70 5.18 10.02 -3.04
C ASN A 70 5.46 8.74 -2.22
N PHE A 71 4.68 7.68 -2.41
CA PHE A 71 5.03 6.36 -1.89
C PHE A 71 6.26 5.81 -2.63
N ASN A 72 7.31 5.44 -1.90
CA ASN A 72 8.56 5.00 -2.50
C ASN A 72 8.64 3.47 -2.68
N PHE A 73 8.69 3.02 -3.94
CA PHE A 73 9.07 1.65 -4.28
C PHE A 73 10.59 1.54 -4.38
N SER A 74 11.20 0.71 -3.53
CA SER A 74 12.67 0.62 -3.42
C SER A 74 13.31 -0.21 -4.52
N SER A 75 12.63 -1.22 -5.06
CA SER A 75 13.12 -2.01 -6.19
C SER A 75 12.00 -2.75 -6.91
N LEU A 76 12.29 -3.21 -8.13
CA LEU A 76 11.50 -4.26 -8.79
C LEU A 76 11.66 -5.60 -8.05
N SER A 77 10.67 -6.47 -8.15
CA SER A 77 10.70 -7.83 -7.61
C SER A 77 10.12 -8.82 -8.62
N ASP A 78 10.91 -9.84 -8.95
CA ASP A 78 10.42 -11.06 -9.60
C ASP A 78 9.89 -11.98 -8.50
N ALA A 79 8.83 -11.56 -7.82
CA ALA A 79 8.14 -12.48 -6.90
C ALA A 79 7.44 -13.55 -7.76
N ILE A 80 7.94 -14.79 -7.67
CA ILE A 80 7.32 -16.02 -8.19
C ILE A 80 6.15 -16.39 -7.30
#